data_AF-A0A6B3CHR9-F1
#
_entry.id   AF-A0A6B3CHR9-F1
#
_cell.length_a   1.000
_cell.length_b   1.000
_cell.length_c   1.000
_cell.angle_alpha   90.00
_cell.angle_beta   90.00
_cell.angle_gamma   90.00
#
_symmetry.space_group_name_H-M   'P 1'
#
loop_
_entity.id
_entity.type
_entity.pdbx_description
1 polymer ?
#
loop_
_entity_poly.entity_id
_entity_poly.type
_entity_poly.pdbx_seq_one_letter_code
_entity_poly.pdbx_strand_id
1 'polypeptide(L)' 'LPLLEPEELPGGDAEIADEQDLEFLKDAFERTEYARRTPFRVEAPFQLSLAGRIVRGRIDAVYKEGDGDTATYEIVDWKT' A
#
# COMPACT_ATOMS: atom_id res chain seq x y z
N LEU A 1 5.83 -22.33 14.35
CA LEU A 1 6.09 -22.01 12.93
C LEU A 1 7.33 -21.12 12.89
N PRO A 2 8.27 -21.33 11.94
CA PRO A 2 9.43 -20.45 11.83
C PRO A 2 8.96 -19.03 11.48
N LEU A 3 9.65 -18.03 12.01
CA LEU A 3 9.42 -16.63 11.72
C LEU A 3 10.19 -16.31 10.44
N LEU A 4 9.51 -15.79 9.42
CA LEU A 4 10.16 -15.37 8.17
C LEU A 4 11.13 -14.22 8.46
N GLU A 5 12.33 -14.29 7.88
CA GLU A 5 13.31 -13.20 7.89
C GLU A 5 12.79 -12.03 7.03
N PRO A 6 13.26 -10.78 7.25
CA PRO A 6 12.76 -9.60 6.52
C PRO A 6 12.81 -9.75 5.00
N GLU A 7 13.80 -10.48 4.48
CA GLU A 7 13.97 -10.77 3.04
C GLU A 7 12.96 -11.82 2.52
N GLU A 8 12.42 -12.64 3.43
CA GLU A 8 11.46 -13.70 3.13
C GLU A 8 10.00 -13.22 3.27
N LEU A 9 9.80 -11.95 3.64
CA LEU A 9 8.49 -11.31 3.65
C LEU A 9 8.03 -11.07 2.21
N PRO A 10 6.82 -11.52 1.83
CA PRO A 10 6.27 -11.24 0.51
C PRO A 10 6.12 -9.73 0.31
N GLY A 11 6.70 -9.19 -0.77
CA GLY A 11 6.66 -7.77 -1.13
C GLY A 11 8.00 -7.03 -1.13
N GLY A 12 9.13 -7.73 -0.99
CA GLY A 12 10.47 -7.14 -0.91
C GLY A 12 11.04 -6.60 -2.22
N ASP A 13 10.95 -7.34 -3.33
CA ASP A 13 11.67 -6.98 -4.56
C ASP A 13 10.79 -7.15 -5.80
N ALA A 14 10.21 -6.04 -6.27
CA ALA A 14 10.15 -5.84 -7.71
C ALA A 14 11.13 -4.70 -8.02
N GLU A 15 12.34 -5.07 -8.45
CA GLU A 15 13.27 -4.08 -8.99
C GLU A 15 12.66 -3.57 -10.31
N ILE A 16 12.32 -2.27 -10.36
CA ILE A 16 12.03 -1.60 -11.63
C ILE A 16 13.36 -1.56 -12.39
N ALA A 17 13.54 -2.44 -13.38
CA ALA A 17 14.85 -2.70 -13.95
C ALA A 17 15.33 -1.53 -14.83
N ASP A 18 14.42 -0.77 -15.45
CA ASP A 18 14.72 0.43 -16.22
C ASP A 18 13.54 1.42 -16.37
N GLU A 19 13.73 2.51 -17.15
CA GLU A 19 12.73 3.55 -17.41
C GLU A 19 11.52 3.04 -18.20
N GLN A 20 11.67 1.96 -18.98
CA GLN A 20 10.57 1.35 -19.73
C GLN A 20 9.64 0.55 -18.80
N ASP A 21 10.20 -0.15 -17.81
CA ASP A 21 9.41 -0.80 -16.75
C ASP A 21 8.64 0.22 -15.91
N LEU A 22 9.25 1.37 -15.60
CA LEU A 22 8.57 2.45 -14.90
C LEU A 22 7.39 3.02 -15.71
N GLU A 23 7.58 3.22 -17.01
CA GLU A 23 6.53 3.73 -17.90
C GLU A 23 5.38 2.73 -18.02
N PHE A 24 5.68 1.43 -18.12
CA PHE A 24 4.66 0.38 -18.10
C PHE A 24 3.84 0.38 -16.79
N LEU A 25 4.51 0.50 -15.64
CA LEU A 25 3.83 0.55 -14.34
C LEU A 25 2.95 1.80 -14.21
N LYS A 26 3.41 2.95 -14.70
CA LYS A 26 2.61 4.17 -14.74
C LYS A 26 1.38 4.00 -15.63
N ASP A 27 1.55 3.47 -16.83
CA ASP A 27 0.44 3.20 -17.77
C ASP A 27 -0.58 2.23 -17.17
N ALA A 28 -0.12 1.19 -16.50
CA ALA A 28 -0.97 0.22 -15.82
C ALA A 28 -1.75 0.89 -14.68
N PHE A 29 -1.07 1.70 -13.87
CA PHE A 29 -1.70 2.47 -12.79
C PHE A 29 -2.75 3.46 -13.32
N GLU A 30 -2.45 4.21 -14.38
CA GLU A 30 -3.33 5.22 -14.98
C GLU A 30 -4.67 4.63 -15.49
N ARG A 31 -4.70 3.33 -15.79
CA ARG A 31 -5.91 2.61 -16.21
C ARG A 31 -6.80 2.18 -15.05
N THR A 32 -6.31 2.25 -13.82
CA THR A 32 -7.10 1.92 -12.62
C THR A 32 -8.06 3.07 -12.25
N GLU A 33 -9.06 2.76 -11.43
CA GLU A 33 -9.94 3.81 -10.86
C GLU A 33 -9.19 4.74 -9.89
N TYR A 34 -8.13 4.24 -9.27
CA TYR A 34 -7.34 4.96 -8.26
C TYR A 34 -6.54 6.11 -8.85
N ALA A 35 -6.15 6.03 -10.13
CA ALA A 35 -5.43 7.10 -10.83
C ALA A 35 -6.20 8.43 -10.87
N ARG A 36 -7.54 8.38 -10.76
CA ARG A 36 -8.41 9.56 -10.80
C ARG A 36 -8.94 9.98 -9.43
N ARG A 37 -8.63 9.22 -8.38
CA ARG A 37 -9.06 9.49 -7.00
C ARG A 37 -7.93 10.19 -6.26
N THR A 38 -8.25 11.22 -5.48
CA THR A 38 -7.28 11.83 -4.57
C THR A 38 -7.26 11.04 -3.27
N PRO A 39 -6.12 10.43 -2.88
CA PRO A 39 -6.02 9.73 -1.61
C PRO A 39 -6.16 10.71 -0.43
N PHE A 40 -6.79 10.24 0.64
CA PHE A 40 -6.87 10.96 1.91
C PHE A 40 -5.52 10.99 2.63
N ARG A 41 -4.76 9.90 2.56
CA ARG A 41 -3.37 9.80 3.04
C ARG A 41 -2.56 8.91 2.10
N VAL A 42 -1.28 9.20 2.01
CA VAL A 42 -0.29 8.45 1.22
C VAL A 42 0.87 8.11 2.14
N GLU A 43 1.46 6.92 1.99
CA GLU A 43 2.63 6.45 2.76
C GLU A 43 2.39 6.52 4.28
N ALA A 44 1.16 6.24 4.71
CA ALA A 44 0.70 6.44 6.08
C ALA A 44 1.32 5.40 7.04
N PRO A 45 2.10 5.81 8.05
CA PRO A 45 2.69 4.87 8.99
C PRO A 45 1.65 4.32 9.96
N PHE A 46 1.77 3.06 10.35
CA PHE A 46 0.95 2.47 11.40
C PHE A 46 1.76 1.63 12.38
N GLN A 47 1.22 1.50 13.59
CA GLN A 47 1.69 0.58 14.61
C GLN A 47 0.48 -0.04 15.30
N LEU A 48 0.42 -1.38 15.33
CA LEU A 48 -0.67 -2.13 15.93
C LEU A 48 -0.12 -3.16 16.91
N SER A 49 -0.83 -3.37 18.04
CA SER A 49 -0.57 -4.51 18.91
C SER A 49 -1.50 -5.68 18.55
N LEU A 50 -0.92 -6.83 18.20
CA LEU A 50 -1.63 -8.05 17.85
C LEU A 50 -1.13 -9.20 18.73
N ALA A 51 -2.00 -9.73 19.59
CA ALA A 51 -1.69 -10.84 20.50
C ALA A 51 -0.36 -10.64 21.28
N GLY A 52 -0.14 -9.43 21.81
CA GLY A 52 1.06 -9.08 22.57
C GLY A 52 2.31 -8.78 21.72
N ARG A 53 2.22 -8.84 20.39
CA ARG A 53 3.30 -8.43 19.46
C ARG A 53 2.99 -7.06 18.88
N ILE A 54 4.04 -6.30 18.55
CA ILE A 54 3.90 -5.03 17.85
C ILE A 54 4.17 -5.25 16.36
N VAL A 55 3.20 -4.92 15.52
CA VAL A 55 3.31 -4.89 14.07
C VAL A 55 3.43 -3.44 13.63
N ARG A 56 4.47 -3.16 12.84
CA ARG A 56 4.73 -1.84 12.25
C ARG A 56 4.73 -1.99 10.75
N GLY A 57 4.25 -0.96 10.08
CA GLY A 57 4.27 -0.91 8.63
C GLY A 57 3.84 0.43 8.10
N ARG A 58 3.63 0.47 6.80
CA ARG A 58 3.17 1.63 6.07
C ARG A 58 2.05 1.18 5.14
N ILE A 59 1.04 2.02 5.01
CA ILE A 59 -0.02 1.88 4.02
C ILE A 59 0.32 2.79 2.86
N ASP A 60 0.30 2.27 1.65
CA ASP A 60 0.69 3.08 0.50
C ASP A 60 -0.34 4.17 0.20
N ALA A 61 -1.64 3.83 0.20
CA ALA A 61 -2.71 4.82 0.06
C ALA A 61 -3.96 4.48 0.90
N VAL A 62 -4.57 5.53 1.45
CA VAL A 62 -5.88 5.47 2.11
C VAL A 62 -6.83 6.39 1.37
N TYR A 63 -7.95 5.86 0.91
CA TYR A 63 -9.06 6.61 0.33
C TYR A 63 -10.18 6.72 1.35
N LYS A 64 -10.92 7.83 1.31
CA LYS A 64 -12.04 8.11 2.21
C LYS A 64 -13.24 8.53 1.39
N GLU A 65 -14.41 8.00 1.71
CA GLU A 65 -15.69 8.43 1.15
C GLU A 65 -16.63 8.90 2.26
N GLY A 66 -17.25 10.06 2.05
CA GLY A 66 -18.10 10.70 3.04
C GLY A 66 -17.33 11.29 4.25
N ASP A 67 -18.09 11.68 5.27
CA ASP A 67 -17.59 12.37 6.46
C ASP A 67 -18.27 11.89 7.75
N GLY A 68 -17.71 12.28 8.89
CA GLY A 68 -18.22 11.91 10.22
C GLY A 68 -18.17 10.41 10.50
N ASP A 69 -19.06 9.95 11.36
CA ASP A 69 -19.14 8.55 11.80
C ASP A 69 -19.59 7.58 10.69
N THR A 70 -20.07 8.12 9.58
CA THR A 70 -20.51 7.36 8.39
C THR A 70 -19.44 7.24 7.32
N ALA A 71 -18.26 7.84 7.53
CA ALA A 71 -17.19 7.76 6.55
C ALA A 71 -16.72 6.32 6.37
N THR A 72 -16.53 5.93 5.11
CA THR A 72 -15.91 4.66 4.74
C THR A 72 -14.46 4.91 4.33
N TYR A 73 -13.62 3.92 4.60
CA TYR A 73 -12.19 3.96 4.27
C TYR A 73 -11.80 2.73 3.48
N GLU A 74 -11.02 2.98 2.44
CA GLU A 74 -10.44 1.95 1.59
C GLU A 74 -8.92 2.06 1.68
N ILE A 75 -8.27 0.93 1.93
CA ILE A 75 -6.82 0.83 2.12
C ILE A 75 -6.26 0.09 0.92
N VAL A 76 -5.32 0.71 0.23
CA VAL A 76 -4.63 0.15 -0.94
C VAL A 76 -3.15 -0.03 -0.62
N ASP A 77 -2.66 -1.23 -0.88
CA ASP A 77 -1.24 -1.60 -0.89
C ASP A 77 -0.98 -2.11 -2.30
N TRP A 78 -0.13 -1.39 -3.06
CA TRP A 78 0.19 -1.79 -4.42
C TRP A 78 1.43 -2.68 -4.40
N LYS A 79 1.30 -3.82 -5.06
CA LYS A 79 2.43 -4.67 -5.39
C LYS A 79 2.81 -4.40 -6.84
N THR A 80 4.06 -4.03 -7.05
CA THR A 80 4.73 -4.04 -8.34
C THR A 80 4.98 -5.47 -8.80
#